data_AF-S2XUT0-F1
#
_entry.id   AF-S2XUT0-F1
#
_cell.length_a   1.000
_cell.length_b   1.000
_cell.length_c   1.000
_cell.angle_alpha   90.00
_cell.angle_beta   90.00
_cell.angle_gamma   90.00
#
_symmetry.space_group_name_H-M   'P 1'
#
loop_
_entity.id
_entity.type
_entity.pdbx_description
1 polymer ?
#
loop_
_entity_poly.entity_id
_entity_poly.type
_entity_poly.pdbx_seq_one_letter_code
_entity_poly.pdbx_strand_id
1 'polypeptide(L)'
;MADLRLEDTIFQDLKKTFSSISDRMETARRTLKGTDASAVGEGKLIDDVHDFADDWAYGIKQLGKHTHGAVKMINKIGESFGKLDLDLAQSLKSPKKKDS
;
A
#
# COMPACT_ATOMS: atom_id res chain seq x y z
N MET A 1 14.55 14.35 -18.21
CA MET A 1 13.54 14.68 -17.18
C MET A 1 12.22 13.90 -17.33
N ALA A 2 12.20 12.74 -18.02
CA ALA A 2 11.01 11.88 -18.10
C ALA A 2 10.96 10.81 -16.99
N ASP A 3 12.11 10.50 -16.38
CA ASP A 3 12.31 9.34 -15.49
C ASP A 3 11.68 9.53 -14.10
N LEU A 4 11.88 10.69 -13.47
CA LEU A 4 11.29 11.04 -12.16
C LEU A 4 9.75 11.12 -12.17
N ARG A 5 9.13 11.38 -13.33
CA ARG A 5 7.66 11.43 -13.45
C ARG A 5 7.05 10.03 -13.57
N LEU A 6 7.81 9.07 -14.10
CA LEU A 6 7.38 7.68 -14.22
C LEU A 6 7.28 7.02 -12.84
N GLU A 7 8.26 7.29 -11.97
CA GLU A 7 8.28 6.83 -10.57
C GLU A 7 7.02 7.28 -9.81
N ASP A 8 6.67 8.58 -9.87
CA ASP A 8 5.52 9.09 -9.10
C ASP A 8 4.20 8.42 -9.52
N THR A 9 3.98 8.23 -10.83
CA THR A 9 2.80 7.51 -11.33
C THR A 9 2.75 6.04 -10.91
N ILE A 10 3.87 5.32 -10.95
CA ILE A 10 3.94 3.90 -10.56
C ILE A 10 3.65 3.76 -9.06
N PHE A 11 4.19 4.67 -8.24
CA PHE A 11 3.98 4.65 -6.80
C PHE A 11 2.54 4.98 -6.40
N GLN A 12 1.88 5.90 -7.11
CA GLN A 12 0.45 6.18 -6.91
C GLN A 12 -0.42 4.99 -7.30
N ASP A 13 -0.10 4.33 -8.42
CA ASP A 13 -0.83 3.13 -8.85
C ASP A 13 -0.66 1.95 -7.89
N LEU A 14 0.54 1.76 -7.33
CA LEU A 14 0.79 0.73 -6.33
C LEU A 14 0.00 0.99 -5.04
N LYS A 15 -0.03 2.25 -4.57
CA LYS A 15 -0.86 2.68 -3.43
C LYS A 15 -2.33 2.37 -3.67
N LYS A 16 -2.85 2.77 -4.84
CA LYS A 16 -4.25 2.56 -5.22
C LYS A 16 -4.62 1.08 -5.28
N THR A 17 -3.73 0.26 -5.84
CA THR A 17 -3.90 -1.20 -5.90
C THR A 17 -4.01 -1.80 -4.51
N PHE A 18 -3.08 -1.48 -3.60
CA PHE A 18 -3.11 -2.05 -2.26
C PHE A 18 -4.33 -1.59 -1.45
N SER A 19 -4.75 -0.33 -1.57
CA SER A 19 -5.99 0.16 -0.95
C SER A 19 -7.21 -0.61 -1.47
N SER A 20 -7.32 -0.79 -2.80
CA SER A 20 -8.42 -1.52 -3.41
C SER A 20 -8.48 -2.99 -2.96
N ILE A 21 -7.33 -3.65 -2.82
CA ILE A 21 -7.27 -5.03 -2.30
C ILE A 21 -7.78 -5.07 -0.86
N SER A 22 -7.34 -4.13 0.00
CA SER A 22 -7.78 -4.06 1.39
C SER A 22 -9.30 -3.88 1.50
N ASP A 23 -9.88 -2.98 0.70
CA ASP A 23 -11.33 -2.71 0.70
C ASP A 23 -12.14 -3.92 0.24
N ARG A 24 -11.68 -4.63 -0.79
CA ARG A 24 -12.32 -5.86 -1.30
C ARG A 24 -12.27 -6.98 -0.27
N MET A 25 -11.15 -7.13 0.45
CA MET A 25 -11.02 -8.12 1.52
C MET A 25 -11.93 -7.80 2.70
N GLU A 26 -12.04 -6.54 3.12
CA GLU A 26 -12.96 -6.14 4.20
C GLU A 26 -14.42 -6.35 3.79
N THR A 27 -14.76 -6.11 2.52
CA THR A 27 -16.09 -6.39 1.99
C THR A 27 -16.41 -7.89 2.10
N ALA A 28 -15.50 -8.76 1.66
CA ALA A 28 -15.68 -10.21 1.75
C ALA A 28 -15.88 -10.68 3.21
N ARG A 29 -15.07 -10.15 4.15
CA ARG A 29 -15.18 -10.44 5.58
C ARG A 29 -16.55 -10.06 6.14
N ARG A 30 -17.06 -8.87 5.78
CA ARG A 30 -18.39 -8.41 6.22
C ARG A 30 -19.51 -9.29 5.67
N THR A 31 -19.40 -9.71 4.42
CA THR A 31 -20.36 -10.65 3.81
C THR A 31 -20.40 -11.97 4.55
N LEU A 32 -19.24 -12.53 4.90
CA LEU A 32 -19.16 -13.79 5.67
C LEU A 32 -19.74 -13.63 7.07
N LYS A 33 -19.39 -12.56 7.78
CA LYS A 33 -19.91 -12.29 9.13
C LYS A 33 -21.41 -11.96 9.15
N GLY A 34 -21.94 -11.42 8.05
CA GLY A 34 -23.35 -11.09 7.89
C GLY A 34 -24.19 -12.19 7.24
N THR A 35 -23.59 -13.33 6.89
CA THR A 35 -24.32 -14.47 6.33
C THR A 35 -25.21 -15.05 7.43
N ASP A 36 -26.51 -15.16 7.18
CA ASP A 36 -27.47 -15.68 8.15
C ASP A 36 -27.07 -17.11 8.54
N ALA A 37 -26.87 -17.31 9.83
CA ALA A 37 -26.54 -18.58 10.45
C ALA A 37 -27.55 -19.69 10.07
N SER A 38 -28.80 -19.32 9.79
CA SER A 38 -29.83 -20.26 9.34
C SER A 38 -29.53 -20.89 7.95
N ALA A 39 -28.71 -20.26 7.12
CA ALA A 39 -28.40 -20.70 5.76
C ALA A 39 -27.37 -21.84 5.70
N VAL A 40 -26.54 -22.00 6.73
CA VAL A 40 -25.52 -23.08 6.83
C VAL A 40 -26.05 -24.33 7.55
N GLY A 41 -27.24 -24.26 8.16
CA GLY A 41 -28.02 -25.43 8.61
C GLY A 41 -27.51 -26.19 9.84
N GLU A 42 -26.25 -25.99 10.25
CA GLU A 42 -25.63 -26.70 11.37
C GLU A 42 -24.90 -25.73 12.32
N GLY A 43 -25.26 -25.75 13.62
CA GLY A 43 -24.75 -24.84 14.66
C GLY A 43 -23.22 -24.68 14.68
N LYS A 44 -22.50 -25.79 14.52
CA LYS A 44 -21.03 -25.81 14.52
C LYS A 44 -20.42 -25.13 13.29
N LEU A 45 -21.08 -25.25 12.14
CA LEU A 45 -20.61 -24.63 10.89
C LEU A 45 -20.76 -23.10 10.95
N ILE A 46 -21.74 -22.60 11.69
CA ILE A 46 -21.92 -21.17 11.96
C ILE A 46 -20.74 -20.63 12.78
N ASP A 47 -20.38 -21.34 13.85
CA ASP A 47 -19.25 -20.96 14.71
C ASP A 47 -17.94 -20.97 13.92
N ASP A 48 -17.69 -22.00 13.11
CA ASP A 48 -16.51 -22.10 12.24
C ASP A 48 -16.43 -20.94 11.23
N VAL A 49 -17.57 -20.50 10.67
CA VAL A 49 -17.63 -19.34 9.74
C VAL A 49 -17.33 -18.02 10.46
N HIS A 50 -17.79 -17.86 11.70
CA HIS A 50 -17.49 -16.68 12.51
C HIS A 50 -16.01 -16.63 12.92
N ASP A 51 -15.45 -17.74 13.39
CA ASP A 51 -14.03 -17.84 13.75
C ASP A 51 -13.15 -17.54 12.53
N PHE A 52 -13.50 -18.10 11.38
CA PHE A 52 -12.83 -17.80 10.12
C PHE A 52 -12.91 -16.31 9.74
N ALA A 53 -14.05 -15.66 9.95
CA ALA A 53 -14.21 -14.22 9.68
C ALA A 53 -13.36 -13.34 10.62
N ASP A 54 -13.12 -13.78 11.86
CA ASP A 54 -12.29 -13.06 12.82
C ASP A 54 -10.79 -13.27 12.56
N ASP A 55 -10.36 -14.49 12.19
CA ASP A 55 -9.01 -14.75 11.69
C ASP A 55 -8.70 -13.96 10.41
N TRP A 56 -9.70 -13.87 9.52
CA TRP A 56 -9.59 -13.03 8.33
C TRP A 56 -9.45 -11.54 8.70
N ALA A 57 -10.17 -11.04 9.72
CA ALA A 57 -9.98 -9.67 10.22
C ALA A 57 -8.53 -9.40 10.63
N TYR A 58 -7.91 -10.37 11.31
CA TYR A 58 -6.51 -10.29 11.70
C TYR A 58 -5.57 -10.26 10.47
N GLY A 59 -5.82 -11.11 9.47
CA GLY A 59 -5.06 -11.14 8.22
C GLY A 59 -5.10 -9.80 7.46
N ILE A 60 -6.29 -9.20 7.33
CA ILE A 60 -6.47 -7.87 6.69
C ILE A 60 -5.68 -6.80 7.46
N LYS A 61 -5.71 -6.83 8.79
CA LYS A 61 -4.96 -5.89 9.63
C LYS A 61 -3.45 -6.00 9.41
N GLN A 62 -2.91 -7.21 9.26
CA GLN A 62 -1.49 -7.41 8.98
C GLN A 62 -1.10 -6.96 7.57
N LEU A 63 -1.92 -7.29 6.56
CA LEU A 63 -1.75 -6.78 5.20
C LEU A 63 -1.74 -5.24 5.16
N GLY A 64 -2.68 -4.59 5.85
CA GLY A 64 -2.71 -3.13 5.98
C GLY A 64 -1.43 -2.55 6.58
N LYS A 65 -0.89 -3.17 7.64
CA LYS A 65 0.41 -2.76 8.24
C LYS A 65 1.57 -2.88 7.26
N HIS A 66 1.69 -4.01 6.56
CA HIS A 66 2.79 -4.24 5.61
C HIS A 66 2.70 -3.30 4.42
N THR A 67 1.51 -3.13 3.85
CA THR A 67 1.24 -2.15 2.78
C THR A 67 1.61 -0.74 3.22
N HIS A 68 1.20 -0.31 4.41
CA HIS A 68 1.54 1.00 4.93
C HIS A 68 3.06 1.19 5.11
N GLY A 69 3.78 0.13 5.52
CA GLY A 69 5.24 0.10 5.55
C GLY A 69 5.87 0.27 4.17
N ALA A 70 5.36 -0.46 3.17
CA ALA A 70 5.81 -0.35 1.78
C ALA A 70 5.59 1.07 1.24
N VAL A 71 4.42 1.66 1.50
CA VAL A 71 4.10 3.05 1.12
C VAL A 71 5.07 4.06 1.75
N LYS A 72 5.41 3.89 3.04
CA LYS A 72 6.40 4.74 3.72
C LYS A 72 7.78 4.64 3.07
N MET A 73 8.23 3.42 2.76
CA MET A 73 9.52 3.19 2.11
C MET A 73 9.56 3.83 0.72
N ILE A 74 8.48 3.68 -0.05
CA ILE A 74 8.30 4.30 -1.36
C ILE A 74 8.40 5.83 -1.28
N ASN A 75 7.69 6.46 -0.34
CA ASN A 75 7.78 7.92 -0.16
C ASN A 75 9.23 8.35 0.15
N LYS A 76 9.94 7.59 0.99
CA LYS A 76 11.33 7.86 1.34
C LYS A 76 12.27 7.74 0.13
N ILE A 77 12.02 6.80 -0.77
CA ILE A 77 12.76 6.68 -2.03
C ILE A 77 12.54 7.94 -2.89
N GLY A 78 11.28 8.34 -3.09
CA GLY A 78 10.95 9.55 -3.86
C GLY A 78 11.57 10.83 -3.27
N GLU A 79 11.52 11.00 -1.94
CA GLU A 79 12.19 12.12 -1.26
C GLU A 79 13.71 12.11 -1.46
N SER A 80 14.33 10.93 -1.42
CA SER A 80 15.78 10.78 -1.58
C SER A 80 16.21 11.12 -3.01
N PHE A 81 15.46 10.65 -4.01
CA PHE A 81 15.69 10.99 -5.41
C PHE A 81 15.49 12.48 -5.68
N GLY A 82 14.43 13.09 -5.14
CA GLY A 82 14.19 14.52 -5.28
C GLY A 82 15.31 15.39 -4.71
N LYS A 83 15.90 14.99 -3.57
CA LYS A 83 17.09 15.66 -3.02
C LYS A 83 18.30 15.50 -3.93
N LEU A 84 18.57 14.29 -4.40
CA LEU A 84 19.67 13.99 -5.32
C LEU A 84 19.60 14.82 -6.61
N ASP A 85 18.41 14.95 -7.20
CA ASP A 85 18.19 15.77 -8.40
C ASP A 85 18.42 17.26 -8.12
N LEU A 86 17.98 17.75 -6.96
CA LEU A 86 18.16 19.14 -6.55
C LEU A 86 19.64 19.48 -6.28
N ASP A 87 20.36 18.59 -5.61
CA ASP A 87 21.81 18.72 -5.37
C ASP A 87 22.58 18.71 -6.69
N LEU A 88 22.23 17.82 -7.62
CA LEU A 88 22.81 17.78 -8.96
C LEU A 88 22.55 19.08 -9.72
N ALA A 89 21.31 19.57 -9.73
CA ALA A 89 20.94 20.83 -10.37
C ALA A 89 21.66 22.04 -9.77
N GLN A 90 21.92 22.05 -8.46
CA GLN A 90 22.71 23.10 -7.79
C GLN A 90 24.20 23.02 -8.16
N SER A 91 24.77 21.81 -8.22
CA SER A 91 26.18 21.61 -8.60
C SER A 91 26.48 22.12 -10.02
N LEU A 92 25.52 21.94 -10.94
CA LEU A 92 25.62 22.38 -12.33
C LEU A 92 25.45 23.90 -12.50
N LYS A 93 24.83 24.58 -11.53
CA LYS A 93 24.69 26.05 -11.50
C LYS A 93 25.92 26.77 -10.95
N SER A 94 26.83 26.04 -10.30
CA SER A 94 28.10 26.61 -9.84
C SER A 94 29.01 26.81 -11.06
N PRO A 95 29.45 28.04 -11.37
CA PRO A 95 30.27 28.28 -12.54
C PRO A 95 31.59 27.53 -12.38
N LYS A 96 31.94 26.73 -13.41
CA LYS A 96 33.32 26.28 -13.63
C LYS A 96 34.22 27.50 -13.41
N LYS A 97 34.97 27.56 -12.31
CA LYS A 97 36.10 28.47 -12.21
C LYS A 97 36.97 28.16 -13.43
N LYS A 98 37.10 29.14 -14.32
CA LYS A 98 38.16 29.18 -15.32
C LYS A 98 39.45 29.16 -14.53
N ASP A 99 40.10 28.00 -14.47
CA ASP A 99 41.51 27.95 -14.11
C ASP A 99 42.25 28.74 -15.20
N SER A 100 42.90 29.80 -14.74
CA SER A 100 43.76 30.71 -15.52
C SER A 100 45.15 30.11 -15.69
#